data_AF-A0A150HEM7-F1
#
_entry.id   AF-A0A150HEM7-F1
#
_cell.length_a   1.000
_cell.length_b   1.000
_cell.length_c   1.000
_cell.angle_alpha   90.00
_cell.angle_beta   90.00
_cell.angle_gamma   90.00
#
_symmetry.space_group_name_H-M   'P 1'
#
loop_
_entity.id
_entity.type
_entity.pdbx_description
1 polymer ?
#
loop_
_entity_poly.entity_id
_entity_poly.type
_entity_poly.pdbx_seq_one_letter_code
_entity_poly.pdbx_strand_id
1 'polypeptide(L)'
;MFGHGDLHNAFALVDLLENGGPNGGPAYEGPRHFDYKPSRTEDETGVWDSASANMRTYLLLKERAAAFRADPEVQEALAAARVAELAQPTFAEGESYDDFVADRSAYEDFDTDAYLGGKGFGFVRLQQLATEHLLGAR
;
A
#
# COMPACT_ATOMS: atom_id res chain seq x y z
N MET A 1 9.64 19.55 0.51
CA MET A 1 10.52 18.36 0.41
C MET A 1 9.62 17.14 0.38
N PHE A 2 10.06 16.03 -0.20
CA PHE A 2 9.33 14.77 -0.22
C PHE A 2 8.91 14.35 1.20
N GLY A 3 7.65 13.96 1.37
CA GLY A 3 7.07 13.54 2.66
C GLY A 3 6.70 14.66 3.65
N HIS A 4 6.97 15.94 3.35
CA HIS A 4 6.61 17.06 4.26
C HIS A 4 5.19 17.61 4.01
N GLY A 5 4.43 17.00 3.09
CA GLY A 5 3.03 17.32 2.82
C GLY A 5 2.13 16.21 3.37
N ASP A 6 1.57 15.39 2.48
CA ASP A 6 0.84 14.18 2.87
C ASP A 6 1.82 13.03 3.18
N LEU A 7 2.08 12.81 4.46
CA LEU A 7 3.05 11.82 4.92
C LEU A 7 2.56 10.37 4.76
N HIS A 8 1.27 10.10 4.98
CA HIS A 8 0.68 8.77 4.82
C HIS A 8 0.71 8.34 3.35
N ASN A 9 0.39 9.25 2.43
CA ASN A 9 0.49 8.96 1.01
C ASN A 9 1.95 8.77 0.57
N ALA A 10 2.87 9.59 1.08
CA ALA A 10 4.30 9.41 0.82
C ALA A 10 4.81 8.03 1.29
N PHE A 11 4.37 7.55 2.46
CA PHE A 11 4.68 6.21 2.95
C PHE A 11 4.15 5.12 2.00
N ALA A 12 2.86 5.17 1.65
CA ALA A 12 2.25 4.21 0.73
C ALA A 12 2.88 4.23 -0.67
N LEU A 13 3.31 5.39 -1.15
CA LEU A 13 4.04 5.52 -2.41
C LEU A 13 5.40 4.83 -2.36
N VAL A 14 6.17 5.02 -1.28
CA VAL A 14 7.46 4.32 -1.15
C VAL A 14 7.24 2.81 -1.05
N ASP A 15 6.24 2.36 -0.29
CA ASP A 15 5.88 0.94 -0.24
C ASP A 15 5.52 0.38 -1.63
N LEU A 16 4.72 1.11 -2.41
CA LEU A 16 4.39 0.72 -3.79
C LEU A 16 5.63 0.62 -4.69
N LEU A 17 6.51 1.62 -4.66
CA LEU A 17 7.68 1.65 -5.53
C LEU A 17 8.70 0.57 -5.20
N GLU A 18 8.86 0.24 -3.91
CA GLU A 18 9.90 -0.67 -3.42
C GLU A 18 9.42 -2.11 -3.25
N ASN A 19 8.13 -2.33 -2.95
CA ASN A 19 7.56 -3.64 -2.61
C ASN A 19 6.34 -4.03 -3.48
N GLY A 20 5.88 -3.16 -4.38
CA GLY A 20 4.69 -3.39 -5.22
C GLY A 20 4.93 -4.17 -6.51
N GLY A 21 6.19 -4.52 -6.81
CA GLY A 21 6.53 -5.32 -7.99
C GLY A 21 6.22 -6.81 -7.82
N PRO A 22 6.31 -7.61 -8.88
CA PRO A 22 6.14 -9.06 -8.80
C PRO A 22 7.05 -9.67 -7.73
N ASN A 23 6.52 -10.59 -6.93
CA ASN A 23 7.23 -11.26 -5.83
C ASN A 23 7.76 -10.33 -4.71
N GLY A 24 7.21 -9.12 -4.58
CA GLY A 24 7.58 -8.18 -3.50
C GLY A 24 8.86 -7.39 -3.74
N GLY A 25 9.35 -7.35 -4.98
CA GLY A 25 10.48 -6.48 -5.39
C GLY A 25 10.05 -5.08 -5.82
N PRO A 26 11.01 -4.23 -6.24
CA PRO A 26 10.71 -2.89 -6.72
C PRO A 26 9.77 -2.89 -7.94
N ALA A 27 8.73 -2.08 -7.90
CA ALA A 27 7.82 -1.87 -9.04
C ALA A 27 8.40 -0.88 -10.07
N TYR A 28 9.42 -0.12 -9.69
CA TYR A 28 10.01 0.94 -10.51
C TYR A 28 11.53 0.98 -10.33
N GLU A 29 12.28 0.98 -11.43
CA GLU A 29 13.75 0.95 -11.43
C GLU A 29 14.40 2.29 -11.84
N GLY A 30 13.61 3.27 -12.27
CA GLY A 30 14.13 4.57 -12.69
C GLY A 30 14.58 5.47 -11.53
N PRO A 31 15.06 6.69 -11.83
CA PRO A 31 15.54 7.63 -10.84
C PRO A 31 14.45 8.07 -9.85
N ARG A 32 14.80 8.20 -8.57
CA ARG A 32 13.96 8.89 -7.57
C ARG A 32 14.28 10.39 -7.62
N HIS A 33 13.71 11.08 -8.59
CA HIS A 33 13.96 12.49 -8.85
C HIS A 33 13.16 13.39 -7.89
N PHE A 34 13.84 14.34 -7.22
CA PHE A 34 13.21 15.31 -6.33
C PHE A 34 13.09 16.68 -7.02
N ASP A 35 11.94 16.96 -7.62
CA ASP A 35 11.60 18.30 -8.09
C ASP A 35 10.92 19.08 -6.95
N TYR A 36 11.69 19.87 -6.22
CA TYR A 36 11.22 20.65 -5.10
C TYR A 36 11.92 22.01 -5.03
N LYS A 37 11.45 22.88 -4.14
CA LYS A 37 12.12 24.15 -3.83
C LYS A 37 12.46 24.20 -2.34
N PRO A 38 13.70 24.58 -1.95
CA PRO A 38 13.98 25.04 -0.60
C PRO A 38 13.01 26.17 -0.23
N SER A 39 12.61 26.24 1.04
CA SER A 39 11.70 27.30 1.49
C SER A 39 12.35 28.67 1.28
N ARG A 40 11.53 29.68 0.93
CA ARG A 40 12.02 31.06 0.66
C ARG A 40 12.73 31.70 1.87
N THR A 41 12.51 31.15 3.06
CA THR A 41 13.06 31.62 4.33
C THR A 41 14.49 31.16 4.59
N GLU A 42 14.96 30.15 3.84
CA GLU A 42 16.24 29.51 4.10
C GLU A 42 17.41 30.29 3.49
N ASP A 43 18.58 30.18 4.12
CA ASP A 43 19.87 30.53 3.53
C ASP A 43 20.48 29.34 2.76
N GLU A 44 21.74 29.45 2.32
CA GLU A 44 22.43 28.38 1.59
C GLU A 44 22.56 27.09 2.41
N THR A 45 22.72 27.16 3.73
CA THR A 45 22.74 25.97 4.58
C THR A 45 21.39 25.24 4.51
N GLY A 46 20.28 25.98 4.63
CA GLY A 46 18.95 25.38 4.50
C GLY A 46 18.65 24.81 3.10
N VAL A 47 19.30 25.30 2.03
CA VAL A 47 19.24 24.66 0.69
C VAL A 47 19.82 23.24 0.73
N TRP A 48 21.01 23.07 1.30
CA TRP A 48 21.68 21.77 1.39
C TRP A 48 20.99 20.82 2.39
N ASP A 49 20.49 21.35 3.50
CA ASP A 49 19.70 20.60 4.47
C ASP A 49 18.40 20.08 3.84
N SER A 50 17.69 20.91 3.10
CA SER A 50 16.45 20.50 2.43
C SER A 50 16.69 19.49 1.29
N ALA A 51 17.84 19.54 0.61
CA ALA A 51 18.22 18.51 -0.37
C ALA A 51 18.46 17.17 0.33
N SER A 52 19.20 17.18 1.44
CA SER A 52 19.45 16.00 2.27
C SER A 52 18.16 15.42 2.86
N ALA A 53 17.22 16.28 3.27
CA ALA A 53 15.93 15.88 3.83
C ALA A 53 15.10 15.05 2.85
N ASN A 54 15.09 15.36 1.55
CA ASN A 54 14.37 14.56 0.56
C ASN A 54 14.84 13.09 0.54
N MET A 55 16.16 12.88 0.43
CA MET A 55 16.77 11.54 0.43
C MET A 55 16.56 10.84 1.78
N ARG A 56 16.74 11.56 2.88
CA ARG A 56 16.58 11.01 4.23
C ARG A 56 15.15 10.52 4.46
N THR A 57 14.15 11.33 4.12
CA THR A 57 12.75 10.97 4.25
C THR A 57 12.42 9.74 3.40
N TYR A 58 12.87 9.68 2.14
CA TYR A 58 12.66 8.50 1.30
C TYR A 58 13.23 7.23 1.92
N LEU A 59 14.49 7.27 2.39
CA LEU A 59 15.16 6.12 2.98
C LEU A 59 14.50 5.66 4.29
N LEU A 60 14.05 6.60 5.13
CA LEU A 60 13.33 6.27 6.37
C LEU A 60 11.97 5.62 6.07
N LEU A 61 11.23 6.15 5.09
CA LEU A 61 9.95 5.55 4.68
C LEU A 61 10.16 4.16 4.05
N LYS A 62 11.23 3.96 3.27
CA LYS A 62 11.60 2.66 2.71
C LYS A 62 11.88 1.63 3.80
N GLU A 63 12.65 2.01 4.82
CA GLU A 63 12.93 1.17 5.98
C GLU A 63 11.63 0.72 6.67
N ARG A 64 10.72 1.68 6.94
CA ARG A 64 9.45 1.41 7.62
C ARG A 64 8.48 0.60 6.76
N ALA A 65 8.46 0.82 5.46
CA ALA A 65 7.64 0.05 4.53
C ALA A 65 8.12 -1.41 4.46
N ALA A 66 9.43 -1.64 4.45
CA ALA A 66 9.99 -2.99 4.51
C ALA A 66 9.63 -3.69 5.84
N ALA A 67 9.73 -2.99 6.97
CA ALA A 67 9.32 -3.50 8.27
C ALA A 67 7.81 -3.84 8.32
N PHE A 68 6.95 -2.95 7.80
CA PHE A 68 5.52 -3.18 7.67
C PHE A 68 5.22 -4.45 6.86
N ARG A 69 5.88 -4.64 5.71
CA ARG A 69 5.68 -5.85 4.89
C ARG A 69 6.23 -7.12 5.54
N ALA A 70 7.25 -7.02 6.39
CA ALA A 70 7.83 -8.17 7.08
C ALA A 70 7.07 -8.57 8.36
N ASP A 71 6.21 -7.71 8.91
CA ASP A 71 5.48 -7.97 10.16
C ASP A 71 4.42 -9.08 9.98
N PRO A 72 4.50 -10.19 10.74
CA PRO A 72 3.50 -11.26 10.70
C PRO A 72 2.07 -10.80 11.02
N GLU A 73 1.88 -9.81 11.88
CA GLU A 73 0.55 -9.27 12.19
C GLU A 73 -0.03 -8.48 11.02
N VAL A 74 0.83 -7.81 10.24
CA VAL A 74 0.43 -7.14 9.00
C VAL A 74 0.03 -8.18 7.95
N GLN A 75 0.81 -9.27 7.82
CA GLN A 75 0.47 -10.36 6.88
C GLN A 75 -0.87 -11.01 7.24
N GLU A 76 -1.13 -11.25 8.52
CA GLU A 76 -2.43 -11.73 9.00
C GLU A 76 -3.55 -10.72 8.66
N ALA A 77 -3.34 -9.43 8.91
CA ALA A 77 -4.32 -8.40 8.60
C ALA A 77 -4.60 -8.27 7.09
N LEU A 78 -3.58 -8.41 6.24
CA LEU A 78 -3.72 -8.42 4.78
C LEU A 78 -4.53 -9.62 4.29
N ALA A 79 -4.30 -10.80 4.88
CA ALA A 79 -5.06 -12.01 4.58
C ALA A 79 -6.54 -11.87 5.02
N ALA A 80 -6.78 -11.38 6.23
CA ALA A 80 -8.14 -11.11 6.73
C ALA A 80 -8.89 -10.09 5.86
N ALA A 81 -8.17 -9.08 5.36
CA ALA A 81 -8.68 -8.06 4.45
C ALA A 81 -8.76 -8.51 2.98
N ARG A 82 -8.35 -9.74 2.67
CA ARG A 82 -8.42 -10.36 1.32
C ARG A 82 -7.72 -9.56 0.23
N VAL A 83 -6.68 -8.80 0.59
CA VAL A 83 -6.01 -7.90 -0.36
C VAL A 83 -5.45 -8.66 -1.58
N ALA A 84 -4.93 -9.87 -1.35
CA ALA A 84 -4.38 -10.71 -2.42
C ALA A 84 -5.45 -11.40 -3.28
N GLU A 85 -6.69 -11.55 -2.80
CA GLU A 85 -7.77 -12.16 -3.59
C GLU A 85 -8.13 -11.30 -4.81
N LEU A 86 -7.90 -9.98 -4.75
CA LEU A 86 -8.12 -9.08 -5.88
C LEU A 86 -7.19 -9.35 -7.07
N ALA A 87 -6.08 -10.05 -6.86
CA ALA A 87 -5.18 -10.46 -7.95
C ALA A 87 -5.65 -11.74 -8.66
N GLN A 88 -6.67 -12.43 -8.13
CA GLN A 88 -7.25 -13.60 -8.78
C GLN A 88 -8.24 -13.16 -9.86
N PRO A 89 -8.21 -13.78 -11.06
CA PRO A 89 -9.27 -13.62 -12.03
C PRO A 89 -10.62 -13.95 -11.41
N THR A 90 -11.64 -13.14 -11.70
CA THR A 90 -13.01 -13.42 -11.25
C THR A 90 -13.58 -14.69 -11.87
N PHE A 91 -13.23 -14.93 -13.14
CA PHE A 91 -13.63 -16.15 -13.86
C PHE A 91 -12.68 -17.29 -13.50
N ALA A 92 -13.22 -18.49 -13.33
CA ALA A 92 -12.42 -19.70 -13.19
C ALA A 92 -11.66 -20.01 -14.50
N GLU A 93 -10.59 -20.81 -14.40
CA GLU A 93 -9.80 -21.20 -15.56
C GLU A 93 -10.67 -21.95 -16.59
N GLY A 94 -10.79 -21.40 -17.79
CA GLY A 94 -11.59 -21.98 -18.87
C GLY A 94 -13.10 -21.74 -18.76
N GLU A 95 -13.57 -21.02 -17.75
CA GLU A 95 -14.99 -20.64 -17.61
C GLU A 95 -15.43 -19.75 -18.77
N SER A 96 -16.50 -20.14 -19.45
CA SER A 96 -17.12 -19.32 -20.48
C SER A 96 -18.17 -18.39 -19.89
N TYR A 97 -18.58 -17.38 -20.68
CA TYR A 97 -19.72 -16.53 -20.32
C TYR A 97 -21.00 -17.33 -20.06
N ASP A 98 -21.27 -18.36 -20.87
CA ASP A 98 -22.47 -19.19 -20.72
C ASP A 98 -22.43 -20.00 -19.43
N ASP A 99 -21.24 -20.47 -19.01
CA ASP A 99 -21.04 -21.15 -17.72
C ASP A 99 -21.29 -20.19 -16.55
N PHE A 100 -20.72 -18.97 -16.60
CA PHE A 100 -20.89 -17.96 -15.56
C PHE A 100 -22.36 -17.54 -15.39
N VAL A 101 -23.10 -17.35 -16.49
CA VAL A 101 -24.54 -17.04 -16.45
C VAL A 101 -25.37 -18.21 -15.92
N ALA A 102 -24.93 -19.45 -16.15
CA ALA A 102 -25.60 -20.63 -15.61
C ALA A 102 -25.26 -20.88 -14.12
N ASP A 103 -24.21 -20.26 -13.59
CA ASP A 103 -23.83 -20.38 -12.18
C ASP A 103 -24.77 -19.59 -11.27
N ARG A 104 -25.75 -20.32 -10.73
CA ARG A 104 -26.70 -19.79 -9.77
C ARG A 104 -26.05 -19.22 -8.51
N SER A 105 -24.86 -19.68 -8.13
CA SER A 105 -24.16 -19.17 -6.95
C SER A 105 -23.60 -17.76 -7.14
N ALA A 106 -23.41 -17.33 -8.39
CA ALA A 106 -22.98 -15.98 -8.74
C ALA A 106 -24.12 -14.95 -8.66
N TYR A 107 -25.39 -15.39 -8.67
CA TYR A 107 -26.54 -14.48 -8.60
C TYR A 107 -27.77 -15.05 -7.88
N GLU A 108 -28.49 -16.01 -8.47
CA GLU A 108 -29.82 -16.44 -7.99
C GLU A 108 -29.83 -16.98 -6.56
N ASP A 109 -28.78 -17.71 -6.19
CA ASP A 109 -28.61 -18.35 -4.89
C ASP A 109 -27.54 -17.62 -4.04
N PHE A 110 -27.05 -16.45 -4.48
CA PHE A 110 -26.02 -15.68 -3.77
C PHE A 110 -26.58 -15.02 -2.50
N ASP A 111 -26.01 -15.36 -1.35
CA ASP A 111 -26.34 -14.73 -0.07
C ASP A 111 -25.63 -13.38 0.10
N THR A 112 -26.36 -12.29 -0.17
CA THR A 112 -25.84 -10.92 -0.04
C THR A 112 -25.70 -10.46 1.42
N ASP A 113 -26.45 -11.04 2.36
CA ASP A 113 -26.46 -10.62 3.77
C ASP A 113 -25.10 -10.90 4.45
N ALA A 114 -24.38 -11.91 3.96
CA ALA A 114 -23.04 -12.21 4.42
C ALA A 114 -22.04 -11.06 4.20
N TYR A 115 -22.34 -10.12 3.28
CA TYR A 115 -21.46 -9.00 2.90
C TYR A 115 -22.07 -7.62 3.15
N LEU A 116 -23.39 -7.46 3.05
CA LEU A 116 -24.09 -6.20 3.32
C LEU A 116 -24.38 -6.02 4.82
N GLY A 117 -23.32 -5.79 5.61
CA GLY A 117 -23.41 -5.63 7.07
C GLY A 117 -23.03 -6.88 7.87
N GLY A 118 -22.70 -7.99 7.19
CA GLY A 118 -22.10 -9.18 7.77
C GLY A 118 -20.58 -9.05 7.99
N LYS A 119 -19.79 -9.68 7.12
CA LYS A 119 -18.33 -9.83 7.29
C LYS A 119 -17.58 -8.54 6.99
N GLY A 120 -17.07 -7.87 8.04
CA GLY A 120 -16.19 -6.72 7.88
C GLY A 120 -14.79 -7.11 7.37
N PHE A 121 -14.19 -6.27 6.52
CA PHE A 121 -12.87 -6.49 5.92
C PHE A 121 -11.69 -6.06 6.82
N GLY A 122 -11.94 -5.42 7.97
CA GLY A 122 -10.87 -5.07 8.92
C GLY A 122 -9.89 -3.99 8.46
N PHE A 123 -10.20 -3.21 7.42
CA PHE A 123 -9.28 -2.21 6.86
C PHE A 123 -8.77 -1.17 7.86
N VAL A 124 -9.58 -0.79 8.86
CA VAL A 124 -9.14 0.13 9.92
C VAL A 124 -7.99 -0.46 10.74
N ARG A 125 -8.03 -1.76 11.08
CA ARG A 125 -6.92 -2.44 11.78
C ARG A 125 -5.66 -2.43 10.93
N LEU A 126 -5.79 -2.78 9.65
CA LEU A 126 -4.66 -2.80 8.72
C LEU A 126 -4.03 -1.40 8.56
N GLN A 127 -4.85 -0.36 8.42
CA GLN A 127 -4.37 1.02 8.32
C GLN A 127 -3.70 1.51 9.60
N GLN A 128 -4.20 1.07 10.77
CA GLN A 128 -3.60 1.40 12.05
C GLN A 128 -2.21 0.75 12.19
N LEU A 129 -2.06 -0.52 11.80
CA LEU A 129 -0.73 -1.17 11.76
C LEU A 129 0.25 -0.42 10.85
N ALA A 130 -0.20 0.01 9.66
CA ALA A 130 0.61 0.83 8.77
C ALA A 130 1.05 2.16 9.42
N THR A 131 0.15 2.79 10.17
CA THR A 131 0.44 4.03 10.91
C THR A 131 1.45 3.79 12.03
N GLU A 132 1.35 2.68 12.76
CA GLU A 132 2.29 2.33 13.83
C GLU A 132 3.70 2.08 13.29
N HIS A 133 3.83 1.36 12.17
CA HIS A 133 5.10 1.19 11.46
C HIS A 133 5.67 2.52 10.98
N LEU A 134 4.85 3.38 10.38
CA LEU A 134 5.25 4.72 9.95
C LEU A 134 5.79 5.56 11.13
N LEU A 135 5.13 5.50 12.28
CA LEU A 135 5.52 6.24 13.49
C LEU A 135 6.65 5.57 14.28
N GLY A 136 7.11 4.38 13.88
CA GLY A 136 8.17 3.64 14.58
C GLY A 136 7.73 3.07 15.93
N ALA A 137 6.45 2.76 16.08
CA ALA A 137 5.89 2.13 17.26
C ALA A 137 5.92 0.58 17.18
N ARG A 138 6.43 0.04 16.07
CA ARG A 138 6.64 -1.39 15.78
C ARG A 138 7.91 -1.57 14.95
#